data_AF-A0A8J2RTF6-F1
#
_entry.id   AF-A0A8J2RTF6-F1
#
_cell.length_a   1.000
_cell.length_b   1.000
_cell.length_c   1.000
_cell.angle_alpha   90.00
_cell.angle_beta   90.00
_cell.angle_gamma   90.00
#
_symmetry.space_group_name_H-M   'P 1'
#
loop_
_entity.id
_entity.type
_entity.pdbx_description
1 polymer ?
#
loop_
_entity_poly.entity_id
_entity_poly.type
_entity_poly.pdbx_seq_one_letter_code
_entity_poly.pdbx_strand_id
1 'polypeptide(L)' 'MAVNFFPDDCESISKEELSSARLRLAGFIETVPDKDRELREGNILVKD' A
#
# COMPACT_ATOMS: atom_id res chain seq x y z
N MET A 1 17.00 -9.11 -10.67
CA MET A 1 16.67 -9.93 -9.49
C MET A 1 15.44 -9.31 -8.85
N ALA A 2 14.33 -10.05 -8.74
CA ALA A 2 13.16 -9.56 -8.03
C ALA A 2 13.50 -9.55 -6.54
N VAL A 3 13.38 -8.39 -5.89
CA VAL A 3 13.46 -8.31 -4.43
C VAL A 3 12.17 -8.91 -3.93
N ASN A 4 12.24 -10.09 -3.32
CA ASN A 4 11.10 -10.68 -2.64
C ASN A 4 10.79 -9.76 -1.45
N PHE A 5 9.73 -8.97 -1.58
CA PHE A 5 9.27 -8.02 -0.56
C PHE A 5 8.71 -8.71 0.68
N PHE A 6 8.33 -9.98 0.54
CA PHE A 6 7.78 -10.79 1.61
C PHE A 6 8.73 -11.96 1.89
N PRO A 7 9.06 -12.22 3.16
CA PRO A 7 9.88 -13.35 3.53
C PRO A 7 9.14 -14.66 3.23
N ASP A 8 9.90 -15.68 2.79
CA ASP A 8 9.37 -17.00 2.43
C ASP A 8 8.81 -17.77 3.65
N ASP A 9 9.15 -17.34 4.86
CA ASP A 9 8.74 -17.99 6.12
C ASP A 9 8.10 -16.98 7.07
N CYS A 10 6.77 -16.94 7.11
CA CYS A 10 6.02 -15.99 7.93
C CYS A 10 6.10 -16.28 9.43
N GLU A 11 6.47 -17.51 9.83
CA GLU A 11 6.61 -17.89 11.24
C GLU A 11 7.91 -17.36 11.86
N SER A 12 8.90 -17.05 11.02
CA SER A 12 10.19 -16.50 11.45
C SER A 12 10.21 -14.98 11.64
N ILE A 13 9.11 -14.28 11.30
CA ILE A 13 9.02 -12.83 11.41
C ILE A 13 8.96 -12.39 12.88
N SER A 14 9.86 -11.49 13.27
CA SER A 14 9.80 -10.86 14.59
C SER A 14 8.69 -9.80 14.66
N LYS A 15 8.28 -9.43 15.88
CA LYS A 15 7.27 -8.37 16.09
C LYS A 15 7.77 -7.02 15.57
N GLU A 16 9.06 -6.77 15.70
CA GLU A 16 9.75 -5.56 15.27
C GLU A 16 9.76 -5.44 13.74
N GLU A 17 10.04 -6.54 13.03
CA GLU A 17 9.99 -6.60 11.57
C GLU A 17 8.56 -6.43 11.05
N LEU A 18 7.58 -7.04 11.71
CA LEU A 18 6.17 -6.89 11.37
C LEU A 18 5.68 -5.45 11.58
N SER A 19 6.10 -4.81 12.68
CA SER A 19 5.80 -3.39 12.95
C SER A 19 6.41 -2.48 11.86
N SER A 20 7.67 -2.73 11.50
CA SER A 20 8.38 -1.97 10.46
C SER A 20 7.78 -2.19 9.07
N ALA A 21 7.31 -3.40 8.76
CA ALA A 21 6.60 -3.70 7.52
C ALA A 21 5.24 -2.98 7.47
N ARG A 22 4.49 -2.93 8.58
CA ARG A 22 3.21 -2.19 8.67
C ARG A 22 3.39 -0.70 8.43
N LEU A 23 4.42 -0.08 9.01
CA LEU A 23 4.71 1.35 8.78
C LEU A 23 5.07 1.64 7.32
N ARG A 24 5.90 0.79 6.69
CA ARG A 24 6.23 0.90 5.27
C ARG A 24 5.00 0.75 4.37
N LEU A 25 4.12 -0.19 4.71
CA LEU A 25 2.87 -0.40 3.96
C LEU A 25 1.91 0.79 4.11
N ALA A 26 1.77 1.33 5.32
CA ALA A 26 0.93 2.51 5.57
C ALA A 26 1.41 3.72 4.76
N GLY A 27 2.72 3.99 4.77
CA GLY A 27 3.30 5.05 3.94
C GLY A 27 3.11 4.80 2.43
N PHE A 28 3.15 3.53 1.99
CA PHE A 28 2.84 3.21 0.60
C PHE A 28 1.37 3.51 0.26
N ILE A 29 0.42 3.12 1.10
CA ILE A 29 -1.02 3.38 0.90
C ILE A 29 -1.29 4.89 0.80
N GLU A 30 -0.65 5.72 1.62
CA GLU A 30 -0.79 7.18 1.55
C GLU A 30 -0.25 7.76 0.23
N THR A 31 0.80 7.15 -0.34
CA THR A 31 1.37 7.56 -1.63
C THR A 31 0.67 6.96 -2.85
N VAL A 32 -0.08 5.86 -2.67
CA VAL A 32 -0.90 5.28 -3.73
C VAL A 32 -2.08 6.24 -3.93
N PRO A 33 -2.19 6.85 -5.12
CA PRO A 33 -3.34 7.69 -5.41
C PRO A 33 -4.58 6.83 -5.22
N ASP A 34 -5.51 7.30 -4.39
CA ASP A 34 -6.79 6.65 -4.18
C ASP A 34 -7.57 6.69 -5.50
N LYS A 35 -7.36 5.66 -6.34
CA LYS A 35 -7.93 5.59 -7.69
C LYS A 35 -9.45 5.61 -7.63
N ASP A 36 -10.04 5.07 -6.56
CA ASP A 36 -11.48 5.13 -6.34
C ASP A 36 -11.94 6.56 -6.00
N ARG A 37 -11.16 7.33 -5.23
CA ARG A 37 -11.39 8.76 -5.04
C ARG A 37 -11.21 9.56 -6.32
N GLU A 38 -10.14 9.33 -7.07
CA GLU A 38 -9.88 10.01 -8.35
C GLU A 38 -10.99 9.75 -9.37
N LEU A 39 -11.48 8.52 -9.48
CA LEU A 39 -12.60 8.17 -10.37
C LEU A 39 -13.92 8.79 -9.90
N ARG A 40 -14.18 8.80 -8.59
CA ARG A 40 -15.37 9.44 -8.01
C ARG A 40 -15.38 10.94 -8.25
N GLU A 41 -14.26 11.62 -8.04
CA GLU A 41 -14.11 13.08 -8.24
C GLU A 41 -14.04 13.46 -9.72
N GLY A 42 -13.38 12.65 -10.56
CA GLY A 42 -13.31 12.86 -12.00
C GLY A 42 -14.68 12.73 -12.70
N ASN A 43 -15.54 11.80 -12.25
CA ASN A 43 -16.89 11.64 -12.79
C ASN A 43 -17.84 12.80 -12.45
N ILE A 44 -17.50 13.67 -11.50
CA ILE A 44 -18.29 14.87 -11.16
C ILE A 44 -18.01 15.99 -12.18
N LEU A 45 -16.82 16.01 -12.78
CA LEU A 45 -16.37 17.07 -13.70
C LEU A 45 -16.78 16.85 -15.17
N VAL A 46 -17.15 15.64 -15.56
CA VAL A 46 -17.54 15.30 -16.96
C VAL A 46 -19.05 15.50 -17.20
N LYS A 47 -19.77 16.12 -16.26
CA LYS A 47 -21.23 16.26 -16.28
C LYS A 47 -21.75 17.66 -16.65
N ASP A 48 -20.89 18.54 -17.17
CA ASP A 48 -21.28 19.84 -17.74
C ASP A 48 -21.25 19.84 -19.27
#